data_AF-A0A0S2VZX3-F1
#
_entry.id   AF-A0A0S2VZX3-F1
#
_cell.length_a   1.000
_cell.length_b   1.000
_cell.length_c   1.000
_cell.angle_alpha   90.00
_cell.angle_beta   90.00
_cell.angle_gamma   90.00
#
_symmetry.space_group_name_H-M   'P 1'
#
loop_
_entity.id
_entity.type
_entity.pdbx_description
1 polymer ?
#
loop_
_entity_poly.entity_id
_entity_poly.type
_entity_poly.pdbx_seq_one_letter_code
_entity_poly.pdbx_strand_id
1 'polypeptide(L)'
;MSYYDRVYEIARRIPRGRAATYGQIALMTGSPRAARAVGYAMAACTDPAVPCHRVMARDGTIREHAFGPGVQRALLEAEGVPFTPDGRVDLSRCRWDGR
;
A
#
# COMPACT_ATOMS: atom_id res chain seq x y z
N MET A 1 -1.55 -21.87 0.36
CA MET A 1 -1.49 -20.40 0.51
C MET A 1 -1.49 -19.77 -0.87
N SER A 2 -2.51 -18.98 -1.17
CA SER A 2 -2.66 -18.29 -2.45
C SER A 2 -1.59 -17.20 -2.63
N TYR A 3 -1.46 -16.65 -3.84
CA TYR A 3 -0.62 -15.46 -4.04
C TYR A 3 -1.18 -14.25 -3.26
N TYR A 4 -2.50 -14.14 -3.11
CA TYR A 4 -3.14 -13.03 -2.40
C TYR A 4 -2.89 -13.13 -0.90
N ASP A 5 -2.92 -14.35 -0.34
CA ASP A 5 -2.62 -14.58 1.08
C ASP A 5 -1.21 -14.07 1.42
N ARG A 6 -0.21 -14.41 0.59
CA ARG A 6 1.17 -13.91 0.72
C ARG A 6 1.25 -12.39 0.67
N VAL A 7 0.50 -11.78 -0.25
CA VAL A 7 0.41 -10.32 -0.38
C VAL A 7 -0.18 -9.70 0.90
N TYR A 8 -1.24 -10.29 1.46
CA TYR A 8 -1.89 -9.81 2.67
C TYR A 8 -0.99 -9.94 3.91
N GLU A 9 -0.28 -11.06 4.05
CA GLU A 9 0.71 -11.25 5.12
C GLU A 9 1.79 -10.15 5.11
N ILE A 10 2.33 -9.82 3.94
CA ILE A 10 3.31 -8.73 3.80
C ILE A 10 2.67 -7.38 4.10
N ALA A 11 1.46 -7.12 3.60
CA ALA A 11 0.77 -5.85 3.83
C ALA A 11 0.51 -5.60 5.32
N ARG A 12 0.15 -6.63 6.10
CA ARG A 12 -0.03 -6.53 7.56
C ARG A 12 1.23 -6.11 8.31
N ARG A 13 2.42 -6.39 7.74
CA ARG A 13 3.70 -6.03 8.36
C ARG A 13 4.08 -4.57 8.16
N ILE A 14 3.40 -3.84 7.26
CA ILE A 14 3.69 -2.42 7.03
C ILE A 14 3.28 -1.65 8.30
N PRO A 15 4.23 -1.02 9.03
CA PRO A 15 3.91 -0.35 10.27
C PRO A 15 3.12 0.95 10.01
N ARG A 16 2.43 1.42 11.06
CA ARG A 16 1.71 2.70 11.04
C ARG A 16 2.66 3.85 10.65
N GLY A 17 2.21 4.74 9.77
CA GLY A 17 3.01 5.89 9.31
C GLY A 17 4.04 5.53 8.24
N ARG A 18 4.08 4.28 7.78
CA ARG A 18 4.88 3.84 6.62
C ARG A 18 3.98 3.40 5.47
N ALA A 19 4.55 3.48 4.28
CA ALA A 19 3.89 3.11 3.03
C ALA A 19 4.75 2.13 2.21
N ALA A 20 4.11 1.27 1.45
CA ALA A 20 4.78 0.37 0.52
C ALA A 20 4.20 0.52 -0.90
N THR A 21 5.02 0.23 -1.89
CA THR A 21 4.57 0.20 -3.29
C THR A 21 4.13 -1.20 -3.70
N TYR A 22 3.24 -1.30 -4.69
CA TYR A 22 2.87 -2.61 -5.28
C TYR A 22 4.10 -3.42 -5.75
N GLY A 23 5.10 -2.75 -6.29
CA GLY A 23 6.35 -3.38 -6.72
C GLY A 23 7.19 -3.92 -5.57
N GLN A 24 7.23 -3.22 -4.42
CA GLN A 24 7.93 -3.73 -3.23
C GLN A 24 7.28 -5.00 -2.71
N ILE A 25 5.95 -5.02 -2.59
CA ILE A 25 5.25 -6.22 -2.13
C ILE A 25 5.45 -7.37 -3.12
N ALA A 26 5.37 -7.09 -4.43
CA ALA A 26 5.62 -8.09 -5.47
C ALA A 26 7.05 -8.68 -5.39
N LEU A 27 8.05 -7.86 -5.08
CA LEU A 27 9.41 -8.32 -4.84
C LEU A 27 9.48 -9.22 -3.58
N MET A 28 8.84 -8.81 -2.49
CA MET A 28 8.82 -9.55 -1.21
C MET A 28 8.06 -10.87 -1.31
N THR A 29 7.08 -11.01 -2.22
CA THR A 29 6.39 -12.29 -2.48
C THR A 29 7.18 -13.24 -3.38
N GLY A 30 8.37 -12.83 -3.85
CA GLY A 30 9.18 -13.60 -4.80
C GLY A 30 8.75 -13.47 -6.26
N SER A 31 7.85 -12.53 -6.58
CA SER A 31 7.31 -12.32 -7.92
C SER A 31 7.50 -10.86 -8.38
N PRO A 32 8.72 -10.39 -8.68
CA PRO A 32 9.02 -8.97 -8.89
C PRO A 32 8.21 -8.29 -10.01
N ARG A 33 7.73 -9.05 -11.00
CA ARG A 33 6.92 -8.56 -12.12
C ARG A 33 5.42 -8.53 -11.84
N ALA A 34 4.98 -8.92 -10.66
CA ALA A 34 3.57 -9.11 -10.31
C ALA A 34 2.92 -7.91 -9.58
N ALA A 35 3.46 -6.68 -9.75
CA ALA A 35 2.91 -5.47 -9.13
C ALA A 35 1.41 -5.26 -9.45
N ARG A 36 0.99 -5.57 -10.68
CA ARG A 36 -0.44 -5.49 -11.07
C ARG A 36 -1.30 -6.48 -10.29
N ALA A 37 -0.79 -7.70 -10.06
CA ALA A 37 -1.48 -8.70 -9.24
C ALA A 37 -1.58 -8.28 -7.77
N VAL A 38 -0.57 -7.59 -7.22
CA VAL A 38 -0.69 -6.99 -5.88
C VAL A 38 -1.80 -5.93 -5.85
N GLY A 39 -1.88 -5.09 -6.88
CA GLY A 39 -2.96 -4.11 -7.01
C GLY A 39 -4.36 -4.74 -7.07
N TYR A 40 -4.50 -5.92 -7.69
CA TYR A 40 -5.74 -6.70 -7.68
C TYR A 40 -6.02 -7.33 -6.31
N ALA A 41 -5.00 -7.87 -5.64
CA ALA A 41 -5.15 -8.40 -4.30
C ALA A 41 -5.64 -7.33 -3.32
N MET A 42 -5.05 -6.13 -3.35
CA MET A 42 -5.48 -5.00 -2.50
C MET A 42 -6.93 -4.59 -2.79
N ALA A 43 -7.35 -4.57 -4.06
CA ALA A 43 -8.72 -4.23 -4.45
C ALA A 43 -9.75 -5.31 -4.09
N ALA A 44 -9.34 -6.58 -4.05
CA ALA A 44 -10.19 -7.71 -3.69
C ALA A 44 -10.23 -7.99 -2.17
N CYS A 45 -9.43 -7.27 -1.37
CA CYS A 45 -9.31 -7.51 0.05
C CYS A 45 -10.56 -7.01 0.79
N THR A 46 -11.25 -7.93 1.48
CA THR A 46 -12.41 -7.62 2.33
C THR A 46 -12.07 -7.62 3.82
N ASP A 47 -10.87 -8.04 4.18
CA ASP A 47 -10.42 -8.07 5.57
C ASP A 47 -9.93 -6.68 6.03
N PRO A 48 -10.62 -6.04 7.00
CA PRO A 48 -10.23 -4.72 7.52
C PRO A 48 -8.91 -4.72 8.30
N ALA A 49 -8.43 -5.89 8.75
CA ALA A 49 -7.15 -6.01 9.43
C ALA A 49 -5.94 -5.98 8.47
N VAL A 50 -6.16 -5.99 7.16
CA VAL A 50 -5.11 -5.73 6.16
C VAL A 50 -5.08 -4.23 5.87
N PRO A 51 -3.97 -3.52 6.16
CA PRO A 51 -3.88 -2.06 5.98
C PRO A 51 -3.66 -1.69 4.51
N CYS A 52 -4.62 -1.99 3.64
CA CYS A 52 -4.54 -1.78 2.19
C CYS A 52 -4.28 -0.30 1.82
N HIS A 53 -4.70 0.66 2.65
CA HIS A 53 -4.48 2.09 2.42
C HIS A 53 -2.99 2.47 2.44
N ARG A 54 -2.13 1.68 3.11
CA ARG A 54 -0.67 1.85 3.14
C ARG A 54 0.03 1.37 1.85
N VAL A 55 -0.70 0.79 0.90
CA VAL A 55 -0.15 0.25 -0.35
C VAL A 55 -0.58 1.09 -1.56
N MET A 56 0.38 1.54 -2.35
CA MET A 56 0.15 2.52 -3.42
C MET A 56 1.05 2.33 -4.64
N ALA A 57 0.88 3.21 -5.65
CA ALA A 57 1.72 3.21 -6.83
C ALA A 57 3.15 3.66 -6.53
N ARG A 58 4.08 3.37 -7.46
CA ARG A 58 5.52 3.63 -7.27
C ARG A 58 5.88 5.11 -7.14
N ASP A 59 5.02 5.99 -7.64
CA ASP A 59 5.13 7.44 -7.64
C ASP A 59 4.44 8.09 -6.44
N GLY A 60 3.87 7.30 -5.52
CA GLY A 60 3.12 7.81 -4.37
C GLY A 60 1.65 8.12 -4.68
N THR A 61 1.17 7.82 -5.88
CA THR A 61 -0.25 8.02 -6.23
C THR A 61 -1.15 7.06 -5.45
N ILE A 62 -2.14 7.62 -4.75
CA ILE A 62 -3.19 6.90 -4.00
C ILE A 62 -4.39 6.53 -4.90
N ARG A 63 -5.18 5.54 -4.49
CA ARG A 63 -6.31 4.96 -5.24
C ARG A 63 -7.63 5.24 -4.53
N GLU A 64 -8.12 6.47 -4.66
CA GLU A 64 -9.35 6.92 -4.00
C GLU A 64 -10.59 6.04 -4.28
N HIS A 65 -10.78 5.59 -5.53
CA HIS A 65 -11.91 4.71 -5.91
C HIS A 65 -12.01 3.39 -5.13
N ALA A 66 -10.91 2.88 -4.56
CA ALA A 66 -10.91 1.62 -3.82
C ALA A 66 -11.46 1.78 -2.39
N PHE A 67 -11.41 2.99 -1.82
CA PHE A 67 -11.80 3.27 -0.43
C PHE A 67 -12.98 4.24 -0.33
N GLY A 68 -13.29 4.94 -1.42
CA GLY A 68 -14.17 6.09 -1.43
C GLY A 68 -13.38 7.40 -1.47
N PRO A 69 -13.95 8.48 -2.02
CA PRO A 69 -13.25 9.75 -2.19
C PRO A 69 -12.68 10.31 -0.87
N GLY A 70 -11.37 10.54 -0.83
CA GLY A 70 -10.65 11.15 0.30
C GLY A 70 -10.34 10.19 1.45
N VAL A 71 -10.89 8.98 1.46
CA VAL A 71 -10.76 8.05 2.58
C VAL A 71 -9.32 7.56 2.74
N GLN A 72 -8.69 7.17 1.62
CA GLN A 72 -7.31 6.68 1.67
C GLN A 72 -6.35 7.77 2.19
N ARG A 73 -6.53 9.00 1.70
CA ARG A 73 -5.74 10.15 2.13
C ARG A 73 -5.92 10.42 3.62
N ALA A 74 -7.16 10.52 4.10
CA ALA A 74 -7.47 10.80 5.50
C ALA A 74 -6.86 9.75 6.45
N LEU A 75 -6.93 8.46 6.08
CA LEU A 75 -6.30 7.38 6.86
C LEU A 75 -4.79 7.53 6.93
N LEU A 76 -4.13 7.84 5.81
CA LEU A 76 -2.69 8.05 5.74
C LEU A 76 -2.25 9.29 6.54
N GLU A 77 -2.98 10.40 6.43
CA GLU A 77 -2.72 11.62 7.19
C GLU A 77 -2.89 11.39 8.70
N ALA A 78 -3.92 10.64 9.12
CA ALA A 78 -4.12 10.26 10.53
C ALA A 78 -3.01 9.34 11.08
N GLU A 79 -2.24 8.70 10.20
CA GLU A 79 -1.06 7.93 10.56
C GLU A 79 0.24 8.76 10.53
N GLY A 80 0.19 10.03 10.13
CA GLY A 80 1.35 10.90 10.00
C GLY A 80 2.14 10.69 8.70
N VAL A 81 1.53 10.10 7.67
CA VAL A 81 2.18 9.92 6.37
C VAL A 81 2.29 11.28 5.66
N PRO A 82 3.49 11.69 5.22
CA PRO A 82 3.69 12.95 4.53
C PRO A 82 3.17 12.88 3.09
N PHE A 83 2.62 14.00 2.63
CA PHE A 83 2.20 14.21 1.25
C PHE A 83 3.01 15.32 0.60
N THR A 84 3.25 15.19 -0.70
CA THR A 84 3.83 16.22 -1.55
C THR A 84 2.78 17.29 -1.90
N PRO A 85 3.19 18.48 -2.36
CA PRO A 85 2.25 19.55 -2.74
C PRO A 85 1.26 19.15 -3.85
N ASP A 86 1.64 18.23 -4.74
CA ASP A 86 0.78 17.66 -5.78
C ASP A 86 -0.14 16.53 -5.27
N GLY A 87 -0.17 16.29 -3.96
CA GLY A 87 -1.13 15.38 -3.31
C GLY A 87 -0.76 13.90 -3.38
N ARG A 88 0.50 13.57 -3.71
CA ARG A 88 1.02 12.20 -3.65
C ARG A 88 1.66 11.92 -2.31
N VAL A 89 1.77 10.67 -1.92
CA VAL A 89 2.53 10.29 -0.72
C VAL A 89 4.02 10.51 -0.99
N ASP A 90 4.69 11.19 -0.06
CA ASP A 90 6.14 11.39 -0.12
C ASP A 90 6.87 10.12 0.33
N LEU A 91 6.98 9.17 -0.59
CA LEU A 91 7.66 7.89 -0.38
C LEU A 91 9.13 8.06 0.02
N SER A 92 9.78 9.20 -0.28
CA SER A 92 11.17 9.41 0.17
C SER A 92 11.30 9.46 1.70
N ARG A 93 10.22 9.85 2.39
CA ARG A 93 10.19 10.05 3.84
C ARG A 93 9.56 8.89 4.60
N CYS A 94 8.57 8.22 4.01
CA CYS A 94 7.76 7.22 4.71
C CYS A 94 7.77 5.83 4.08
N ARG A 95 8.56 5.59 3.03
CA ARG A 95 8.65 4.24 2.44
C ARG A 95 9.14 3.24 3.47
N TRP A 96 8.46 2.10 3.53
CA TRP A 96 8.82 0.96 4.35
C TRP A 96 10.03 0.25 3.74
N ASP A 97 11.00 -0.09 4.59
CA ASP A 97 12.26 -0.74 4.22
C ASP A 97 12.18 -2.28 4.22
N GLY A 98 11.04 -2.84 4.63
CA GLY A 98 10.80 -4.29 4.69
C GLY A 98 11.15 -4.93 6.02
N ARG A 99 11.46 -4.14 7.06
CA ARG A 99 11.75 -4.61 8.41
C ARG A 99 10.64 -4.25 9.39
#